data_AF-A0AAD8XYD7-F1
#
_entry.id   AF-A0AAD8XYD7-F1
#
_cell.length_a   1.000
_cell.length_b   1.000
_cell.length_c   1.000
_cell.angle_alpha   90.00
_cell.angle_beta   90.00
_cell.angle_gamma   90.00
#
_symmetry.space_group_name_H-M   'P 1'
#
loop_
_entity.id
_entity.type
_entity.pdbx_description
1 polymer ?
#
loop_
_entity_poly.entity_id
_entity_poly.type
_entity_poly.pdbx_seq_one_letter_code
_entity_poly.pdbx_strand_id
1 'polypeptide(L)'
;MLLQTIILTVVFATAYAAASNSTSSTMMETIVTTVASIIGAAVVVGLINQQQSISDSSSSSSRQRKSKRDDSSSSDTDISVEGSVMVTLPAWALASWEDYFTRKYTTDEEMMSLAIHLSDRNITEGTGGPFGAAIFERHADNHATLVSIGMNRVVPLGNSTLHGETVAIQLAQRRLGSFTLMLDENKEDGLFYDESHDDDEKESSTPRKRQFELFTSCEPCAMCLGATLWSGVSRIVCAATKDDAQSIGFDEGPVFEQSYEHLEKAGIQVTRNILREDAAKVLQRYGTSGRIYNRG
;
A
#
# COMPACT_ATOMS: atom_id res chain seq x y z
N MET A 1 -1.13 -15.70 -27.86
CA MET A 1 -1.60 -14.95 -26.67
C MET A 1 -2.90 -14.18 -26.95
N LEU A 2 -3.03 -13.39 -28.03
CA LEU A 2 -4.29 -12.70 -28.36
C LEU A 2 -5.51 -13.63 -28.52
N LEU A 3 -5.32 -14.82 -29.08
CA LEU A 3 -6.41 -15.79 -29.31
C LEU A 3 -6.97 -16.39 -28.00
N GLN A 4 -6.13 -16.58 -26.98
CA GLN A 4 -6.56 -17.09 -25.67
C GLN A 4 -7.37 -16.05 -24.89
N THR A 5 -6.98 -14.78 -24.96
CA THR A 5 -7.71 -13.69 -24.30
C THR A 5 -9.08 -13.48 -24.94
N ILE A 6 -9.18 -13.53 -26.27
CA ILE A 6 -10.46 -13.41 -26.99
C ILE A 6 -11.40 -14.59 -26.66
N ILE A 7 -10.86 -15.82 -26.59
CA ILE A 7 -11.66 -17.00 -26.20
C ILE A 7 -12.19 -16.86 -24.77
N LEU A 8 -11.38 -16.41 -23.81
CA LEU A 8 -11.84 -16.20 -22.44
C LEU A 8 -12.97 -15.16 -22.35
N THR A 9 -12.84 -14.02 -23.05
CA THR A 9 -13.86 -12.96 -23.00
C THR A 9 -15.19 -13.39 -23.64
N VAL A 10 -15.14 -14.16 -24.73
CA VAL A 10 -16.34 -14.68 -25.40
C VAL A 10 -17.02 -15.78 -24.58
N VAL A 11 -16.23 -16.66 -23.93
CA VAL A 11 -16.76 -17.68 -23.01
C VAL A 11 -17.42 -17.01 -21.79
N PHE A 12 -16.85 -15.92 -21.28
CA PHE A 12 -17.41 -15.18 -20.14
C PHE A 12 -18.76 -14.51 -20.47
N ALA A 13 -18.84 -13.84 -21.62
CA ALA A 13 -20.06 -13.16 -22.04
C ALA A 13 -21.21 -14.14 -22.33
N THR A 14 -20.91 -15.30 -22.91
CA THR A 14 -21.90 -16.33 -23.22
C THR A 14 -22.36 -17.09 -21.98
N ALA A 15 -21.45 -17.42 -21.05
CA ALA A 15 -21.81 -18.07 -19.79
C ALA A 15 -22.64 -17.15 -18.87
N TYR A 16 -22.33 -15.86 -18.82
CA TYR A 16 -23.09 -14.88 -18.04
C TYR A 16 -24.51 -14.68 -18.59
N ALA A 17 -24.66 -14.55 -19.92
CA ALA A 17 -25.96 -14.43 -20.57
C ALA A 17 -26.84 -15.69 -20.41
N ALA A 18 -26.22 -16.87 -20.32
CA ALA A 18 -26.93 -18.12 -20.02
C ALA A 18 -27.36 -18.19 -18.55
N ALA A 19 -26.52 -17.74 -17.61
CA ALA A 19 -26.82 -17.74 -16.18
C ALA A 19 -27.92 -16.73 -15.80
N SER A 20 -27.96 -15.55 -16.45
CA SER A 20 -28.98 -14.54 -16.18
C SER A 20 -30.39 -14.92 -16.65
N ASN A 21 -30.52 -15.95 -17.50
CA ASN A 21 -31.80 -16.44 -18.03
C ASN A 21 -32.27 -17.76 -17.38
N SER A 22 -31.51 -18.34 -16.45
CA SER A 22 -31.88 -19.59 -15.77
C SER A 22 -32.48 -19.33 -14.39
N THR A 23 -33.64 -19.94 -14.09
CA THR A 23 -34.35 -19.78 -12.80
C THR A 23 -34.01 -20.87 -11.77
N SER A 24 -33.06 -21.76 -12.07
CA SER A 24 -32.70 -22.90 -11.20
C SER A 24 -31.36 -22.66 -10.51
N SER A 25 -31.37 -22.46 -9.18
CA SER A 25 -30.17 -22.12 -8.39
C SER A 25 -29.05 -23.18 -8.49
N THR A 26 -29.42 -24.45 -8.68
CA THR A 26 -28.49 -25.58 -8.83
C THR A 26 -27.63 -25.49 -10.09
N MET A 27 -28.15 -24.90 -11.17
CA MET A 27 -27.39 -24.72 -12.42
C MET A 27 -26.40 -23.57 -12.30
N MET A 28 -26.78 -22.53 -11.54
CA MET A 28 -25.94 -21.37 -11.25
C MET A 28 -24.73 -21.74 -10.38
N GLU A 29 -24.94 -22.55 -9.34
CA GLU A 29 -23.85 -23.07 -8.50
C GLU A 29 -22.85 -23.92 -9.30
N THR A 30 -23.33 -24.77 -10.21
CA THR A 30 -22.45 -25.63 -11.01
C THR A 30 -21.57 -24.81 -11.97
N ILE A 31 -22.12 -23.76 -12.59
CA ILE A 31 -21.38 -22.87 -13.50
C ILE A 31 -20.34 -22.05 -12.72
N VAL A 32 -20.73 -21.46 -11.58
CA VAL A 32 -19.82 -20.67 -10.74
C VAL A 32 -18.67 -21.54 -10.23
N THR A 33 -18.95 -22.77 -9.78
CA THR A 33 -17.93 -23.68 -9.26
C THR A 33 -16.96 -24.15 -10.35
N THR A 34 -17.46 -24.35 -11.58
CA THR A 34 -16.62 -24.74 -12.73
C THR A 34 -15.72 -23.58 -13.18
N VAL A 35 -16.22 -22.34 -13.18
CA VAL A 35 -15.44 -21.14 -13.51
C VAL A 35 -14.41 -20.81 -12.42
N ALA A 36 -14.76 -20.97 -11.14
CA ALA A 36 -13.85 -20.79 -10.01
C ALA A 36 -12.67 -21.78 -10.03
N SER A 37 -12.91 -23.01 -10.51
CA SER A 37 -11.87 -24.05 -10.65
C SER A 37 -10.86 -23.75 -11.76
N ILE A 38 -11.22 -22.91 -12.74
CA ILE A 38 -10.35 -22.54 -13.87
C ILE A 38 -9.54 -21.26 -13.59
N ILE A 39 -10.02 -20.38 -12.70
CA ILE A 39 -9.44 -19.03 -12.49
C ILE A 39 -8.66 -18.91 -11.17
N GLY A 40 -8.76 -19.89 -10.26
CA GLY A 40 -8.11 -19.82 -8.95
C GLY A 40 -8.91 -18.96 -7.97
N ALA A 41 -9.06 -19.49 -6.74
CA ALA A 41 -10.05 -19.05 -5.75
C ALA A 41 -9.97 -17.57 -5.31
N ALA A 42 -8.88 -16.85 -5.63
CA ALA A 42 -8.65 -15.48 -5.15
C ALA A 42 -9.50 -14.41 -5.89
N VAL A 43 -9.95 -14.66 -7.12
CA VAL A 43 -10.70 -13.65 -7.91
C VAL A 43 -12.19 -13.59 -7.54
N VAL A 44 -12.76 -14.70 -7.08
CA VAL A 44 -14.21 -14.83 -6.81
C VAL A 44 -14.63 -14.05 -5.56
N VAL A 45 -13.78 -14.01 -4.52
CA VAL A 45 -14.06 -13.27 -3.28
C VAL A 45 -14.11 -11.75 -3.52
N GLY A 46 -13.31 -11.23 -4.47
CA GLY A 46 -13.31 -9.81 -4.83
C GLY A 46 -14.60 -9.32 -5.49
N LEU A 47 -15.27 -10.17 -6.26
CA LEU A 47 -16.50 -9.80 -6.98
C LEU A 47 -17.75 -9.87 -6.10
N ILE A 48 -17.79 -10.78 -5.11
CA ILE A 48 -18.91 -10.91 -4.17
C ILE A 48 -19.02 -9.66 -3.27
N ASN A 49 -17.88 -9.13 -2.81
CA ASN A 49 -17.86 -7.92 -1.98
C ASN A 49 -18.30 -6.65 -2.75
N GLN A 50 -18.17 -6.63 -4.08
CA GLN A 50 -18.58 -5.48 -4.89
C GLN A 50 -20.11 -5.42 -5.06
N GLN A 51 -20.81 -6.58 -5.09
CA GLN A 51 -22.26 -6.61 -5.26
C GLN A 51 -23.05 -6.23 -4.01
N GLN A 52 -22.55 -6.54 -2.80
CA GLN A 52 -23.20 -6.10 -1.55
C GLN A 52 -23.17 -4.57 -1.38
N SER A 53 -22.09 -3.91 -1.84
CA SER A 53 -22.02 -2.44 -1.81
C SER A 53 -23.05 -1.75 -2.73
N ILE A 54 -23.45 -2.42 -3.81
CA ILE A 54 -24.38 -1.87 -4.80
C ILE A 54 -25.84 -2.07 -4.34
N SER A 55 -26.16 -3.18 -3.67
CA SER A 55 -27.52 -3.43 -3.15
C SER A 55 -27.92 -2.44 -2.06
N ASP A 56 -26.99 -2.07 -1.17
CA ASP A 56 -27.30 -1.24 0.00
C ASP A 56 -27.57 0.24 -0.37
N SER A 57 -26.99 0.71 -1.48
CA SER A 57 -27.18 2.07 -1.99
C SER A 57 -28.59 2.37 -2.54
N SER A 58 -29.41 1.34 -2.77
CA SER A 58 -30.68 1.46 -3.48
C SER A 58 -31.94 1.54 -2.59
N SER A 59 -31.81 1.43 -1.27
CA SER A 59 -32.96 1.17 -0.39
C SER A 59 -33.40 2.30 0.57
N SER A 60 -32.69 3.43 0.67
CA SER A 60 -33.03 4.49 1.63
C SER A 60 -33.41 5.83 0.97
N SER A 61 -34.63 5.90 0.45
CA SER A 61 -35.28 7.18 0.09
C SER A 61 -36.79 7.09 0.30
N SER A 62 -37.26 7.42 1.50
CA SER A 62 -38.56 8.08 1.74
C SER A 62 -38.90 8.18 3.23
N ARG A 63 -38.88 9.41 3.79
CA ARG A 63 -39.95 10.00 4.61
C ARG A 63 -39.45 11.25 5.33
N GLN A 64 -40.02 12.38 4.93
CA GLN A 64 -39.87 13.68 5.56
C GLN A 64 -41.15 13.98 6.37
N ARG A 65 -41.06 14.37 7.65
CA ARG A 65 -41.86 15.45 8.29
C ARG A 65 -41.58 15.68 9.79
N LYS A 66 -41.05 16.88 10.07
CA LYS A 66 -41.30 17.87 11.15
C LYS A 66 -41.47 17.39 12.62
N SER A 67 -40.66 17.97 13.53
CA SER A 67 -41.14 18.93 14.55
C SER A 67 -40.00 19.72 15.23
N LYS A 68 -40.32 20.95 15.68
CA LYS A 68 -39.50 21.95 16.39
C LYS A 68 -38.95 21.48 17.74
N ARG A 69 -37.76 21.97 18.14
CA ARG A 69 -37.54 22.83 19.34
C ARG A 69 -36.09 23.28 19.44
N ASP A 70 -35.94 24.48 19.97
CA ASP A 70 -34.70 25.19 20.24
C ASP A 70 -33.87 24.49 21.32
N ASP A 71 -32.57 24.36 21.12
CA ASP A 71 -31.58 24.46 22.21
C ASP A 71 -30.22 24.86 21.66
N SER A 72 -29.66 25.90 22.25
CA SER A 72 -28.33 26.43 21.99
C SER A 72 -27.27 25.48 22.52
N SER A 73 -26.68 24.69 21.63
CA SER A 73 -25.35 24.09 21.82
C SER A 73 -24.57 24.31 20.53
N SER A 74 -23.38 24.87 20.63
CA SER A 74 -22.46 24.94 19.49
C SER A 74 -21.95 23.53 19.22
N SER A 75 -22.73 22.75 18.48
CA SER A 75 -22.26 21.50 17.91
C SER A 75 -21.25 21.84 16.83
N ASP A 76 -19.98 21.47 17.03
CA ASP A 76 -19.03 21.30 15.94
C ASP A 76 -19.66 20.29 14.96
N THR A 77 -20.33 20.81 13.93
CA THR A 77 -20.78 19.98 12.81
C THR A 77 -19.61 19.93 11.85
N ASP A 78 -18.77 18.89 11.98
CA ASP A 78 -17.87 18.51 10.91
C ASP A 78 -18.69 18.40 9.62
N ILE A 79 -18.35 19.23 8.63
CA ILE A 79 -18.95 19.14 7.31
C ILE A 79 -18.23 17.99 6.61
N SER A 80 -18.88 16.83 6.55
CA SER A 80 -18.41 15.71 5.75
C SER A 80 -18.37 16.13 4.28
N VAL A 81 -17.16 16.41 3.77
CA VAL A 81 -16.94 16.55 2.33
C VAL A 81 -16.93 15.14 1.75
N GLU A 82 -17.94 14.78 0.97
CA GLU A 82 -17.92 13.54 0.19
C GLU A 82 -16.76 13.60 -0.81
N GLY A 83 -15.70 12.84 -0.55
CA GLY A 83 -14.54 12.75 -1.41
C GLY A 83 -13.72 11.52 -1.07
N SER A 84 -13.20 10.84 -2.09
CA SER A 84 -12.25 9.74 -1.91
C SER A 84 -10.94 10.05 -2.63
N VAL A 85 -9.82 9.66 -2.02
CA VAL A 85 -8.50 9.68 -2.66
C VAL A 85 -8.17 8.27 -3.06
N MET A 86 -8.15 8.01 -4.38
CA MET A 86 -7.85 6.70 -4.93
C MET A 86 -6.38 6.57 -5.27
N VAL A 87 -5.68 5.68 -4.56
CA VAL A 87 -4.26 5.37 -4.81
C VAL A 87 -4.18 4.04 -5.55
N THR A 88 -3.66 4.07 -6.78
CA THR A 88 -3.56 2.89 -7.64
C THR A 88 -2.12 2.55 -7.96
N LEU A 89 -1.81 1.25 -7.97
CA LEU A 89 -0.56 0.73 -8.49
C LEU A 89 -0.67 0.49 -10.01
N PRO A 90 0.45 0.57 -10.75
CA PRO A 90 0.49 0.15 -12.15
C PRO A 90 0.05 -1.31 -12.36
N ALA A 91 -0.57 -1.60 -13.51
CA ALA A 91 -1.02 -2.96 -13.85
C ALA A 91 0.12 -3.99 -13.83
N TRP A 92 1.34 -3.59 -14.25
CA TRP A 92 2.51 -4.47 -14.23
C TRP A 92 2.91 -4.91 -12.81
N ALA A 93 2.63 -4.08 -11.80
CA ALA A 93 2.96 -4.40 -10.42
C ALA A 93 2.01 -5.46 -9.85
N LEU A 94 0.75 -5.47 -10.32
CA LEU A 94 -0.23 -6.51 -10.02
C LEU A 94 0.06 -7.80 -10.78
N ALA A 95 0.54 -7.71 -12.02
CA ALA A 95 0.88 -8.89 -12.83
C ALA A 95 2.06 -9.70 -12.25
N SER A 96 2.99 -9.03 -11.57
CA SER A 96 4.13 -9.67 -10.89
C SER A 96 3.88 -9.92 -9.39
N TRP A 97 2.62 -9.90 -8.95
CA TRP A 97 2.27 -10.04 -7.53
C TRP A 97 2.79 -11.35 -6.91
N GLU A 98 2.58 -12.48 -7.59
CA GLU A 98 3.05 -13.78 -7.08
C GLU A 98 4.58 -13.82 -6.93
N ASP A 99 5.31 -13.24 -7.88
CA ASP A 99 6.78 -13.21 -7.88
C ASP A 99 7.34 -12.48 -6.64
N TYR A 100 6.65 -11.43 -6.19
CA TYR A 100 7.12 -10.60 -5.09
C TYR A 100 6.66 -11.11 -3.72
N PHE A 101 5.38 -11.50 -3.61
CA PHE A 101 4.73 -11.78 -2.33
C PHE A 101 4.87 -13.23 -1.85
N THR A 102 5.23 -14.18 -2.72
CA THR A 102 5.47 -15.58 -2.31
C THR A 102 6.92 -15.84 -1.91
N ARG A 103 7.83 -14.92 -2.25
CA ARG A 103 9.25 -15.03 -1.93
C ARG A 103 9.51 -14.81 -0.44
N LYS A 104 10.41 -15.62 0.12
CA LYS A 104 11.06 -15.34 1.40
C LYS A 104 12.33 -14.52 1.14
N TYR A 105 12.47 -13.42 1.86
CA TYR A 105 13.64 -12.56 1.80
C TYR A 105 14.50 -12.81 3.02
N THR A 106 15.81 -12.84 2.87
CA THR A 106 16.73 -13.22 3.97
C THR A 106 17.80 -12.17 4.23
N THR A 107 18.07 -11.31 3.25
CA THR A 107 19.11 -10.28 3.34
C THR A 107 18.57 -8.91 2.96
N ASP A 108 19.23 -7.86 3.47
CA ASP A 108 18.90 -6.48 3.15
C ASP A 108 19.11 -6.19 1.66
N GLU A 109 20.11 -6.81 1.03
CA GLU A 109 20.37 -6.69 -0.40
C GLU A 109 19.21 -7.25 -1.24
N GLU A 110 18.60 -8.37 -0.85
CA GLU A 110 17.44 -8.91 -1.56
C GLU A 110 16.21 -8.01 -1.48
N MET A 111 15.92 -7.47 -0.29
CA MET A 111 14.80 -6.55 -0.07
C MET A 111 15.04 -5.22 -0.77
N MET A 112 16.27 -4.71 -0.71
CA MET A 112 16.64 -3.47 -1.38
C MET A 112 16.62 -3.63 -2.91
N SER A 113 17.06 -4.79 -3.42
CA SER A 113 16.96 -5.10 -4.86
C SER A 113 15.52 -5.01 -5.37
N LEU A 114 14.52 -5.41 -4.56
CA LEU A 114 13.12 -5.23 -4.92
C LEU A 114 12.74 -3.74 -5.00
N ALA A 115 13.11 -2.92 -4.01
CA ALA A 115 12.82 -1.48 -4.04
C ALA A 115 13.46 -0.78 -5.26
N ILE A 116 14.70 -1.13 -5.58
CA ILE A 116 15.42 -0.63 -6.77
C ILE A 116 14.76 -1.11 -8.06
N HIS A 117 14.36 -2.39 -8.13
CA HIS A 117 13.63 -2.95 -9.27
C HIS A 117 12.30 -2.23 -9.50
N LEU A 118 11.54 -1.97 -8.43
CA LEU A 118 10.29 -1.22 -8.52
C LEU A 118 10.52 0.21 -9.03
N SER A 119 11.59 0.87 -8.58
CA SER A 119 12.02 2.18 -9.07
C SER A 119 12.33 2.16 -10.57
N ASP A 120 13.19 1.23 -11.00
CA ASP A 120 13.61 1.12 -12.40
C ASP A 120 12.43 0.80 -13.31
N ARG A 121 11.60 -0.18 -12.90
CA ARG A 121 10.44 -0.59 -13.68
C ARG A 121 9.38 0.49 -13.78
N ASN A 122 9.21 1.32 -12.74
CA ASN A 122 8.29 2.45 -12.80
C ASN A 122 8.69 3.48 -13.89
N ILE A 123 9.97 3.59 -14.20
CA ILE A 123 10.49 4.43 -15.29
C ILE A 123 10.31 3.74 -16.63
N THR A 124 10.77 2.48 -16.75
CA THR A 124 10.82 1.78 -18.05
C THR A 124 9.41 1.50 -18.60
N GLU A 125 8.44 1.31 -17.71
CA GLU A 125 7.02 1.17 -18.07
C GLU A 125 6.33 2.53 -18.26
N GLY A 126 7.03 3.64 -18.03
CA GLY A 126 6.50 5.00 -18.17
C GLY A 126 5.41 5.34 -17.15
N THR A 127 5.42 4.68 -15.99
CA THR A 127 4.33 4.79 -15.01
C THR A 127 4.63 5.78 -13.89
N GLY A 128 5.82 6.34 -13.73
CA GLY A 128 6.07 7.40 -12.75
C GLY A 128 7.53 7.79 -12.61
N GLY A 129 7.86 8.45 -11.49
CA GLY A 129 9.23 8.84 -11.15
C GLY A 129 10.12 7.66 -10.69
N PRO A 130 11.44 7.88 -10.62
CA PRO A 130 12.46 6.86 -10.35
C PRO A 130 12.59 6.52 -8.86
N PHE A 131 11.46 6.24 -8.21
CA PHE A 131 11.43 5.90 -6.79
C PHE A 131 10.46 4.76 -6.51
N GLY A 132 11.00 3.73 -5.88
CA GLY A 132 10.30 2.55 -5.39
C GLY A 132 10.61 2.30 -3.91
N ALA A 133 9.65 1.69 -3.22
CA ALA A 133 9.75 1.32 -1.82
C ALA A 133 8.95 0.02 -1.55
N ALA A 134 9.28 -0.66 -0.47
CA ALA A 134 8.61 -1.87 -0.04
C ALA A 134 8.65 -1.98 1.49
N ILE A 135 7.57 -2.48 2.08
CA ILE A 135 7.51 -2.78 3.52
C ILE A 135 7.53 -4.29 3.69
N PHE A 136 8.44 -4.74 4.54
CA PHE A 136 8.61 -6.14 4.89
C PHE A 136 8.29 -6.36 6.36
N GLU A 137 7.76 -7.53 6.69
CA GLU A 137 7.64 -8.01 8.07
C GLU A 137 8.77 -9.00 8.34
N ARG A 138 9.55 -8.75 9.40
CA ARG A 138 10.63 -9.61 9.88
C ARG A 138 10.11 -10.62 10.89
N HIS A 139 10.39 -11.90 10.62
CA HIS A 139 9.97 -13.02 11.45
C HIS A 139 11.08 -13.47 12.41
N ALA A 140 10.72 -14.30 13.39
CA ALA A 140 11.62 -14.73 14.47
C ALA A 140 12.84 -15.55 14.02
N ASP A 141 12.75 -16.22 12.88
CA ASP A 141 13.82 -16.96 12.19
C ASP A 141 14.59 -16.07 11.19
N ASN A 142 14.48 -14.74 11.33
CA ASN A 142 15.16 -13.68 10.57
C ASN A 142 14.81 -13.57 9.07
N HIS A 143 13.98 -14.45 8.52
CA HIS A 143 13.43 -14.20 7.19
C HIS A 143 12.39 -13.07 7.25
N ALA A 144 12.13 -12.48 6.09
CA ALA A 144 11.16 -11.43 5.92
C ALA A 144 10.16 -11.78 4.82
N THR A 145 8.93 -11.32 4.99
CA THR A 145 7.86 -11.44 3.99
C THR A 145 7.38 -10.06 3.58
N LEU A 146 7.07 -9.91 2.29
CA LEU A 146 6.60 -8.64 1.75
C LEU A 146 5.16 -8.34 2.21
N VAL A 147 4.94 -7.13 2.74
CA VAL A 147 3.64 -6.64 3.20
C VAL A 147 3.01 -5.73 2.15
N SER A 148 3.78 -4.78 1.63
CA SER A 148 3.33 -3.85 0.59
C SER A 148 4.48 -3.38 -0.29
N ILE A 149 4.12 -2.85 -1.46
CA ILE A 149 5.02 -2.16 -2.38
C ILE A 149 4.48 -0.76 -2.66
N GLY A 150 5.37 0.16 -3.01
CA GLY A 150 5.01 1.51 -3.42
C GLY A 150 5.98 2.02 -4.47
N MET A 151 5.45 2.80 -5.41
CA MET A 151 6.24 3.51 -6.40
C MET A 151 5.71 4.92 -6.48
N ASN A 152 6.55 5.85 -6.92
CA ASN A 152 6.11 7.22 -7.12
C ASN A 152 4.92 7.29 -8.11
N ARG A 153 3.81 7.86 -7.65
CA ARG A 153 2.56 8.07 -8.40
C ARG A 153 2.18 9.55 -8.53
N VAL A 154 3.10 10.49 -8.28
CA VAL A 154 2.79 11.92 -8.20
C VAL A 154 2.14 12.45 -9.47
N VAL A 155 2.83 12.34 -10.60
CA VAL A 155 2.33 12.84 -11.89
C VAL A 155 1.13 12.04 -12.41
N PRO A 156 1.17 10.68 -12.44
CA PRO A 156 0.06 9.89 -12.97
C PRO A 156 -1.27 10.06 -12.24
N LEU A 157 -1.22 10.32 -10.92
CA LEU A 157 -2.43 10.47 -10.09
C LEU A 157 -2.69 11.92 -9.65
N GLY A 158 -1.89 12.88 -10.12
CA GLY A 158 -2.08 14.31 -9.84
C GLY A 158 -2.02 14.66 -8.35
N ASN A 159 -1.24 13.94 -7.55
CA ASN A 159 -1.17 14.12 -6.10
C ASN A 159 0.28 14.13 -5.62
N SER A 160 0.74 15.28 -5.12
CA SER A 160 2.12 15.52 -4.69
C SER A 160 2.57 14.62 -3.54
N THR A 161 1.65 14.06 -2.75
CA THR A 161 2.02 13.25 -1.59
C THR A 161 2.29 11.79 -1.93
N LEU A 162 2.02 11.33 -3.16
CA LEU A 162 2.12 9.92 -3.55
C LEU A 162 3.53 9.53 -4.00
N HIS A 163 4.50 9.66 -3.09
CA HIS A 163 5.85 9.14 -3.21
C HIS A 163 5.88 7.61 -2.99
N GLY A 164 6.99 6.96 -3.32
CA GLY A 164 7.08 5.50 -3.20
C GLY A 164 6.85 5.04 -1.76
N GLU A 165 7.47 5.72 -0.81
CA GLU A 165 7.42 5.44 0.63
C GLU A 165 6.00 5.64 1.18
N THR A 166 5.36 6.76 0.85
CA THR A 166 4.00 7.05 1.33
C THR A 166 2.98 6.07 0.75
N VAL A 167 3.12 5.70 -0.53
CA VAL A 167 2.26 4.67 -1.15
C VAL A 167 2.47 3.31 -0.48
N ALA A 168 3.72 2.91 -0.21
CA ALA A 168 4.01 1.65 0.48
C ALA A 168 3.39 1.64 1.90
N ILE A 169 3.54 2.73 2.67
CA ILE A 169 2.95 2.89 4.00
C ILE A 169 1.43 2.81 3.95
N GLN A 170 0.78 3.59 3.08
CA GLN A 170 -0.68 3.60 2.94
C GLN A 170 -1.23 2.21 2.59
N LEU A 171 -0.57 1.50 1.68
CA LEU A 171 -1.00 0.16 1.28
C LEU A 171 -0.73 -0.90 2.35
N ALA A 172 0.36 -0.79 3.12
CA ALA A 172 0.60 -1.67 4.27
C ALA A 172 -0.47 -1.48 5.34
N GLN A 173 -0.71 -0.24 5.73
CA GLN A 173 -1.73 0.13 6.71
C GLN A 173 -3.13 -0.33 6.28
N ARG A 174 -3.48 -0.13 5.00
CA ARG A 174 -4.74 -0.62 4.43
C ARG A 174 -4.82 -2.15 4.47
N ARG A 175 -3.73 -2.86 4.14
CA ARG A 175 -3.68 -4.34 4.14
C ARG A 175 -3.84 -4.91 5.54
N LEU A 176 -3.21 -4.29 6.52
CA LEU A 176 -3.23 -4.71 7.93
C LEU A 176 -4.45 -4.17 8.69
N GLY A 177 -5.28 -3.32 8.06
CA GLY A 177 -6.43 -2.72 8.71
C GLY A 177 -6.07 -1.81 9.89
N SER A 178 -4.86 -1.23 9.91
CA SER A 178 -4.36 -0.42 11.02
C SER A 178 -3.70 0.87 10.51
N PHE A 179 -3.91 1.98 11.21
CA PHE A 179 -3.22 3.25 10.90
C PHE A 179 -1.75 3.26 11.37
N THR A 180 -1.33 2.26 12.13
CA THR A 180 0.04 2.10 12.64
C THR A 180 0.56 0.70 12.38
N LEU A 181 1.86 0.59 12.11
CA LEU A 181 2.57 -0.67 11.99
C LEU A 181 3.16 -1.16 13.33
N MET A 182 2.93 -0.43 14.43
CA MET A 182 3.28 -0.89 15.78
C MET A 182 2.28 -1.94 16.30
N LEU A 183 2.34 -3.15 15.75
CA LEU A 183 1.41 -4.24 16.05
C LEU A 183 2.03 -5.29 16.97
N ASP A 184 1.20 -5.92 17.82
CA ASP A 184 1.59 -7.05 18.67
C ASP A 184 1.47 -8.37 17.87
N GLU A 185 2.36 -9.34 18.09
CA GLU A 185 2.35 -10.64 17.36
C GLU A 185 1.10 -11.50 17.64
N ASN A 186 0.40 -11.28 18.76
CA ASN A 186 -0.65 -12.16 19.26
C ASN A 186 -2.04 -11.49 19.38
N LYS A 187 -2.23 -10.28 18.84
CA LYS A 187 -3.56 -9.66 18.76
C LYS A 187 -4.06 -9.80 17.32
N GLU A 188 -5.22 -10.43 17.14
CA GLU A 188 -5.90 -10.41 15.85
C GLU A 188 -6.13 -8.95 15.45
N ASP A 189 -5.69 -8.58 14.24
CA ASP A 189 -5.68 -7.23 13.70
C ASP A 189 -7.10 -6.61 13.79
N GLY A 190 -7.34 -5.81 14.83
CA GLY A 190 -8.66 -5.30 15.19
C GLY A 190 -8.60 -3.86 15.67
N LEU A 191 -9.23 -2.97 14.90
CA LEU A 191 -9.41 -1.53 15.13
C LEU A 191 -10.25 -1.22 16.39
N PHE A 192 -9.77 -1.50 17.60
CA PHE A 192 -10.32 -0.89 18.81
C PHE A 192 -9.20 -0.72 19.86
N TYR A 193 -8.70 0.52 20.00
CA TYR A 193 -8.08 0.94 21.26
C TYR A 193 -9.22 1.12 22.26
N ASP A 194 -9.40 0.14 23.15
CA ASP A 194 -10.29 0.28 24.31
C ASP A 194 -9.54 1.04 25.41
N GLU A 195 -10.02 2.25 25.72
CA GLU A 195 -9.51 3.09 26.83
C GLU A 195 -10.11 2.71 28.20
N SER A 196 -10.69 1.52 28.36
CA SER A 196 -11.03 1.01 29.69
C SER A 196 -9.86 0.22 30.30
N HIS A 197 -8.92 0.94 30.92
CA HIS A 197 -8.04 0.33 31.91
C HIS A 197 -8.82 0.15 33.21
N ASP A 198 -9.41 -1.04 33.38
CA ASP A 198 -9.63 -1.58 34.71
C ASP A 198 -8.28 -2.12 35.22
N ASP A 199 -7.73 -1.42 36.21
CA ASP A 199 -6.61 -1.89 37.01
C ASP A 199 -7.04 -3.15 37.76
N ASP A 200 -6.75 -4.34 37.25
CA ASP A 200 -6.45 -5.52 38.08
C ASP A 200 -5.93 -6.73 37.28
N GLU A 201 -4.88 -7.33 37.84
CA GLU A 201 -4.33 -8.69 37.63
C GLU A 201 -3.29 -8.98 36.52
N LYS A 202 -2.07 -9.17 37.05
CA LYS A 202 -0.84 -9.77 36.53
C LYS A 202 -1.02 -11.02 35.66
N GLU A 203 -0.48 -10.97 34.43
CA GLU A 203 0.46 -11.98 33.95
C GLU A 203 1.55 -11.33 33.07
N SER A 204 2.80 -11.63 33.43
CA SER A 204 4.03 -10.99 33.00
C SER A 204 4.56 -11.59 31.70
N SER A 205 4.06 -11.13 30.56
CA SER A 205 4.81 -11.15 29.32
C SER A 205 4.36 -10.01 28.42
N THR A 206 5.15 -8.95 28.32
CA THR A 206 4.95 -7.93 27.27
C THR A 206 4.87 -8.65 25.92
N PRO A 207 3.77 -8.55 25.16
CA PRO A 207 3.64 -9.23 23.88
C PRO A 207 4.79 -8.78 22.96
N ARG A 208 5.35 -9.73 22.22
CA ARG A 208 6.40 -9.44 21.25
C ARG A 208 5.78 -8.59 20.14
N LYS A 209 6.44 -7.49 19.80
CA LYS A 209 6.01 -6.61 18.71
C LYS A 209 6.43 -7.19 17.37
N ARG A 210 5.53 -7.12 16.40
CA ARG A 210 5.82 -7.37 14.98
C ARG A 210 6.81 -6.31 14.50
N GLN A 211 7.73 -6.72 13.64
CA GLN A 211 8.80 -5.85 13.15
C GLN A 211 8.57 -5.55 11.67
N PHE A 212 8.21 -4.31 11.36
CA PHE A 212 8.03 -3.86 9.98
C PHE A 212 9.19 -2.95 9.57
N GLU A 213 9.78 -3.25 8.42
CA GLU A 213 10.95 -2.56 7.88
C GLU A 213 10.61 -1.94 6.53
N LEU A 214 10.84 -0.62 6.38
CA LEU A 214 10.68 0.11 5.13
C LEU A 214 11.99 0.13 4.36
N PHE A 215 11.99 -0.45 3.17
CA PHE A 215 13.10 -0.37 2.22
C PHE A 215 12.75 0.64 1.14
N THR A 216 13.62 1.63 0.92
CA THR A 216 13.43 2.68 -0.10
C THR A 216 14.64 2.79 -1.01
N SER A 217 14.36 2.87 -2.32
CA SER A 217 15.38 3.01 -3.38
C SER A 217 16.20 4.30 -3.28
N CYS A 218 15.71 5.31 -2.58
CA CYS A 218 16.43 6.55 -2.30
C CYS A 218 16.13 6.99 -0.86
N GLU A 219 17.06 7.68 -0.24
CA GLU A 219 16.84 8.38 1.02
C GLU A 219 15.56 9.22 0.95
N PRO A 220 14.71 9.16 1.98
CA PRO A 220 13.41 9.83 1.96
C PRO A 220 13.54 11.36 2.01
N CYS A 221 12.71 12.03 1.21
CA CYS A 221 12.52 13.47 1.31
C CYS A 221 11.92 13.89 2.67
N ALA A 222 11.88 15.18 2.98
CA ALA A 222 11.36 15.69 4.24
C ALA A 222 9.92 15.19 4.56
N MET A 223 9.05 15.10 3.55
CA MET A 223 7.71 14.54 3.70
C MET A 223 7.74 13.05 4.05
N CYS A 224 8.56 12.27 3.35
CA CYS A 224 8.63 10.81 3.54
C CYS A 224 9.32 10.44 4.86
N LEU A 225 10.25 11.26 5.36
CA LEU A 225 10.77 11.14 6.72
C LEU A 225 9.69 11.32 7.78
N GLY A 226 8.86 12.36 7.62
CA GLY A 226 7.70 12.56 8.48
C GLY A 226 6.74 11.37 8.42
N ALA A 227 6.40 10.89 7.23
CA ALA A 227 5.55 9.72 7.06
C ALA A 227 6.16 8.47 7.72
N THR A 228 7.46 8.26 7.59
CA THR A 228 8.19 7.15 8.23
C THR A 228 8.05 7.22 9.74
N LEU A 229 8.31 8.39 10.34
CA LEU A 229 8.20 8.63 11.78
C LEU A 229 6.81 8.26 12.34
N TRP A 230 5.74 8.57 11.61
CA TRP A 230 4.36 8.30 12.04
C TRP A 230 3.82 6.93 11.66
N SER A 231 4.48 6.22 10.74
CA SER A 231 3.95 4.96 10.17
C SER A 231 3.95 3.79 11.16
N GLY A 232 4.84 3.81 12.15
CA GLY A 232 5.07 2.69 13.08
C GLY A 232 6.05 1.62 12.59
N VAL A 233 6.77 1.83 11.48
CA VAL A 233 7.89 0.94 11.11
C VAL A 233 8.99 0.99 12.18
N SER A 234 9.65 -0.14 12.41
CA SER A 234 10.76 -0.23 13.37
C SER A 234 12.13 0.06 12.73
N ARG A 235 12.20 0.07 11.40
CA ARG A 235 13.45 0.27 10.66
C ARG A 235 13.18 0.89 9.28
N ILE A 236 14.07 1.77 8.85
CA ILE A 236 14.17 2.25 7.47
C ILE A 236 15.54 1.92 6.89
N VAL A 237 15.55 1.42 5.67
CA VAL A 237 16.75 1.08 4.90
C VAL A 237 16.73 1.83 3.57
N CYS A 238 17.81 2.54 3.26
CA CYS A 238 17.91 3.43 2.10
C CYS A 238 19.06 3.00 1.16
N ALA A 239 18.83 3.10 -0.15
CA ALA A 239 19.87 2.88 -1.16
C ALA A 239 20.56 4.16 -1.65
N ALA A 240 20.00 4.83 -2.65
CA ALA A 240 20.54 6.09 -3.16
C ALA A 240 20.48 7.18 -2.10
N THR A 241 21.40 8.15 -2.18
CA THR A 241 21.46 9.28 -1.25
C THR A 241 20.66 10.47 -1.72
N LYS A 242 20.37 11.39 -0.80
CA LYS A 242 19.84 12.73 -1.10
C LYS A 242 20.61 13.41 -2.23
N ASP A 243 21.94 13.38 -2.15
CA ASP A 243 22.82 14.00 -3.15
C ASP A 243 22.66 13.35 -4.54
N ASP A 244 22.47 12.03 -4.60
CA ASP A 244 22.25 11.33 -5.86
C ASP A 244 20.94 11.80 -6.54
N ALA A 245 19.86 11.98 -5.78
CA ALA A 245 18.59 12.49 -6.28
C ALA A 245 18.66 14.00 -6.66
N GLN A 246 19.33 14.81 -5.83
CA GLN A 246 19.52 16.24 -6.11
C GLN A 246 20.41 16.47 -7.34
N SER A 247 21.38 15.60 -7.60
CA SER A 247 22.27 15.70 -8.76
C SER A 247 21.54 15.64 -10.10
N ILE A 248 20.39 14.97 -10.14
CA ILE A 248 19.54 14.93 -11.34
C ILE A 248 18.46 16.02 -11.30
N GLY A 249 18.24 16.70 -10.18
CA GLY A 249 17.34 17.86 -10.09
C GLY A 249 16.04 17.60 -9.34
N PHE A 250 15.96 16.57 -8.49
CA PHE A 250 14.88 16.44 -7.51
C PHE A 250 15.15 17.32 -6.29
N ASP A 251 14.09 17.89 -5.69
CA ASP A 251 14.17 18.54 -4.38
C ASP A 251 13.73 17.58 -3.27
N GLU A 252 14.65 17.33 -2.34
CA GLU A 252 14.46 16.49 -1.16
C GLU A 252 13.98 17.30 0.06
N GLY A 253 14.01 18.64 -0.03
CA GLY A 253 13.64 19.55 1.04
C GLY A 253 14.67 19.58 2.19
N PRO A 254 14.26 20.10 3.36
CA PRO A 254 15.13 20.33 4.52
C PRO A 254 15.40 19.02 5.30
N VAL A 255 16.02 18.05 4.63
CA VAL A 255 16.55 16.83 5.26
C VAL A 255 17.99 17.07 5.69
N PHE A 256 18.27 16.83 6.97
CA PHE A 256 19.59 16.95 7.58
C PHE A 256 20.00 15.64 8.25
N GLU A 257 21.27 15.49 8.61
CA GLU A 257 21.74 14.32 9.37
C GLU A 257 20.97 14.15 10.70
N GLN A 258 20.65 15.26 11.37
CA GLN A 258 19.84 15.26 12.59
C GLN A 258 18.41 14.74 12.38
N SER A 259 17.90 14.77 11.14
CA SER A 259 16.60 14.19 10.82
C SER A 259 16.62 12.66 11.00
N TYR A 260 17.72 12.00 10.63
CA TYR A 260 17.89 10.55 10.84
C TYR A 260 18.15 10.23 12.32
N GLU A 261 18.95 11.03 13.02
CA GLU A 261 19.13 10.89 14.47
C GLU A 261 17.79 10.97 15.23
N HIS A 262 16.85 11.79 14.73
CA HIS A 262 15.53 11.90 15.32
C HIS A 262 14.72 10.61 15.15
N LEU A 263 14.80 9.95 13.99
CA LEU A 263 14.20 8.64 13.78
C LEU A 263 14.77 7.60 14.75
N GLU A 264 16.10 7.56 14.91
CA GLU A 264 16.76 6.63 15.84
C GLU A 264 16.34 6.87 17.29
N LYS A 265 16.24 8.14 17.73
CA LYS A 265 15.72 8.51 19.05
C LYS A 265 14.25 8.12 19.24
N ALA A 266 13.47 8.08 18.17
CA ALA A 266 12.09 7.58 18.17
C ALA A 266 12.00 6.04 18.13
N GLY A 267 13.14 5.33 18.13
CA GLY A 267 13.20 3.87 18.11
C GLY A 267 13.16 3.24 16.71
N ILE A 268 13.32 4.04 15.66
CA ILE A 268 13.35 3.59 14.27
C ILE A 268 14.81 3.44 13.85
N GLN A 269 15.25 2.21 13.61
CA GLN A 269 16.62 1.94 13.15
C GLN A 269 16.82 2.50 11.74
N VAL A 270 17.97 3.13 11.48
CA VAL A 270 18.30 3.69 10.17
C VAL A 270 19.49 2.96 9.57
N THR A 271 19.36 2.49 8.33
CA THR A 271 20.45 1.92 7.55
C THR A 271 20.51 2.60 6.19
N ARG A 272 21.68 3.06 5.76
CA ARG A 272 21.85 3.85 4.53
C ARG A 272 22.89 3.21 3.61
N ASN A 273 22.85 3.56 2.34
CA ASN A 273 23.78 3.15 1.29
C ASN A 273 23.74 1.66 0.90
N ILE A 274 22.66 0.93 1.20
CA ILE A 274 22.52 -0.48 0.76
C ILE A 274 22.31 -0.48 -0.76
N LEU A 275 23.21 -1.11 -1.52
CA LEU A 275 23.16 -1.13 -2.99
C LEU A 275 23.08 0.28 -3.62
N ARG A 276 23.70 1.29 -3.00
CA ARG A 276 23.67 2.69 -3.45
C ARG A 276 24.01 2.84 -4.93
N GLU A 277 25.09 2.20 -5.39
CA GLU A 277 25.57 2.36 -6.76
C GLU A 277 24.52 1.94 -7.79
N ASP A 278 23.77 0.88 -7.52
CA ASP A 278 22.75 0.39 -8.44
C ASP A 278 21.51 1.30 -8.45
N ALA A 279 21.10 1.79 -7.28
CA ALA A 279 20.05 2.79 -7.19
C ALA A 279 20.43 4.13 -7.85
N ALA A 280 21.66 4.60 -7.66
CA ALA A 280 22.15 5.83 -8.29
C ALA A 280 22.19 5.71 -9.82
N LYS A 281 22.52 4.54 -10.38
CA LYS A 281 22.43 4.30 -11.83
C LYS A 281 21.00 4.46 -12.36
N VAL A 282 19.98 4.01 -11.61
CA VAL A 282 18.57 4.19 -11.99
C VAL A 282 18.23 5.70 -12.07
N LEU A 283 18.61 6.46 -11.04
CA LEU A 283 18.42 7.92 -11.01
C LEU A 283 19.12 8.62 -12.18
N GLN A 284 20.40 8.31 -12.43
CA GLN A 284 21.17 8.90 -13.53
C GLN A 284 20.53 8.62 -14.89
N ARG A 285 20.08 7.38 -15.14
CA ARG A 285 19.35 7.03 -16.38
C ARG A 285 18.10 7.89 -16.54
N TYR A 286 17.31 8.05 -15.47
CA TYR A 286 16.13 8.91 -15.51
C TYR A 286 16.48 10.37 -15.81
N GLY A 287 17.53 10.91 -15.17
CA GLY A 287 18.00 12.28 -15.38
C GLY A 287 18.32 12.60 -16.84
N THR A 288 18.93 11.63 -17.55
CA THR A 288 19.23 11.78 -18.99
C THR A 288 17.99 11.80 -19.90
N SER A 289 16.84 11.33 -19.43
CA SER A 289 15.59 11.29 -20.22
C SER A 289 14.84 12.64 -20.27
N GLY A 290 15.20 13.60 -19.41
CA GLY A 290 14.68 14.98 -19.42
C GLY A 290 13.30 15.20 -18.77
N ARG A 291 12.68 14.19 -18.15
CA ARG A 291 11.26 14.22 -17.67
C ARG A 291 11.07 14.49 -16.17
N ILE A 292 11.89 15.33 -15.55
CA ILE A 292 11.85 15.55 -14.10
C ILE A 292 10.76 16.56 -13.72
N TYR A 293 9.83 16.15 -12.84
CA TYR A 293 8.60 16.89 -12.54
C TYR A 293 8.65 17.72 -11.24
N ASN A 294 9.62 17.50 -10.35
CA ASN A 294 9.79 18.25 -9.11
C ASN A 294 11.18 18.91 -9.08
N ARG A 295 11.36 19.96 -9.89
CA ARG A 295 12.61 20.73 -9.92
C ARG A 295 12.60 21.76 -8.78
N GLY A 296 13.64 21.73 -7.95
CA GLY A 296 13.93 22.79 -6.97
C GLY A 296 14.31 24.10 -7.61
#